data_AF-A0AAN8WMR9-F1
#
_entry.id   AF-A0AAN8WMR9-F1
#
_cell.length_a   1.000
_cell.length_b   1.000
_cell.length_c   1.000
_cell.angle_alpha   90.00
_cell.angle_beta   90.00
_cell.angle_gamma   90.00
#
_symmetry.space_group_name_H-M   'P 1'
#
loop_
_entity.id
_entity.type
_entity.pdbx_description
1 polymer ?
#
loop_
_entity_poly.entity_id
_entity_poly.type
_entity_poly.pdbx_seq_one_letter_code
_entity_poly.pdbx_strand_id
1 'polypeptide(L)'
;MDTNGLDPSLEAIPIYRYTDEDFIYKTSSTRGQGNLSEFDNLLYLKWKAANDAGLFNYTTDGVETKVIPGKYKIVAQLNANRSKMRRKPEEIMSVNQPCDPTKFNFTKINSKEILAELQYYASTGK
;
A
#
# COMPACT_ATOMS: atom_id res chain seq x y z
N MET A 1 35.22 13.58 5.40
CA MET A 1 34.34 12.78 4.54
C MET A 1 33.08 12.58 5.31
N ASP A 2 32.09 13.37 4.93
CA ASP A 2 30.98 13.76 5.77
C ASP A 2 30.03 12.59 5.96
N THR A 3 29.65 12.37 7.22
CA THR A 3 28.54 11.50 7.60
C THR A 3 27.28 12.13 7.06
N ASN A 4 26.84 11.68 5.89
CA ASN A 4 25.58 12.09 5.28
C ASN A 4 24.46 11.98 6.33
N GLY A 5 23.96 13.16 6.71
CA GLY A 5 22.83 13.32 7.61
C GLY A 5 21.62 12.59 7.04
N LEU A 6 21.21 11.54 7.72
CA LEU A 6 19.84 11.07 7.62
C LEU A 6 18.99 12.11 8.36
N ASP A 7 18.16 12.83 7.62
CA ASP A 7 17.17 13.75 8.19
C ASP A 7 16.31 12.98 9.22
N PRO A 8 16.24 13.42 10.50
CA PRO A 8 15.38 12.79 11.51
C PRO A 8 13.90 12.75 11.13
N SER A 9 13.47 13.55 10.15
CA SER A 9 12.10 13.53 9.60
C SER A 9 11.76 12.26 8.78
N LEU A 10 12.76 11.41 8.47
CA LEU A 10 12.58 10.15 7.76
C LEU A 10 12.19 8.96 8.66
N GLU A 11 12.24 9.09 9.99
CA GLU A 11 11.96 7.97 10.91
C GLU A 11 10.54 7.95 11.50
N ALA A 12 9.83 9.09 11.53
CA ALA A 12 8.47 9.13 12.06
C ALA A 12 7.46 8.68 11.01
N ILE A 13 6.64 7.69 11.35
CA ILE A 13 5.48 7.29 10.55
C ILE A 13 4.51 8.49 10.51
N PRO A 14 4.14 9.02 9.32
CA PRO A 14 3.27 10.18 9.26
C PRO A 14 1.86 9.81 9.71
N ILE A 15 1.21 10.72 10.44
CA ILE A 15 -0.20 10.58 10.80
C ILE A 15 -1.03 11.38 9.81
N TYR A 16 -1.83 10.69 8.99
CA TYR A 16 -2.84 11.31 8.14
C TYR A 16 -4.15 11.44 8.91
N ARG A 17 -4.58 12.68 9.11
CA ARG A 17 -5.84 12.99 9.81
C ARG A 17 -6.94 13.16 8.77
N TYR A 18 -8.08 12.55 9.03
CA TYR A 18 -9.21 12.62 8.12
C TYR A 18 -10.53 12.75 8.86
N THR A 19 -11.52 13.30 8.18
CA THR A 19 -12.89 13.49 8.65
C THR A 19 -13.88 12.95 7.62
N ASP A 20 -15.18 13.08 7.86
CA ASP A 20 -16.21 12.63 6.93
C ASP A 20 -16.20 13.43 5.61
N GLU A 21 -15.65 14.64 5.63
CA GLU A 21 -15.47 15.51 4.46
C GLU A 21 -14.45 14.93 3.45
N ASP A 22 -13.52 14.08 3.90
CA ASP A 22 -12.53 13.41 3.04
C ASP A 22 -13.09 12.15 2.34
N PHE A 23 -14.30 11.71 2.70
CA PHE A 23 -14.87 10.49 2.15
C PHE A 23 -15.38 10.65 0.72
N ILE A 24 -14.91 9.75 -0.15
CA ILE A 24 -15.33 9.66 -1.54
C ILE A 24 -16.48 8.67 -1.67
N TYR A 25 -17.71 9.15 -1.54
CA TYR A 25 -18.92 8.32 -1.67
C TYR A 25 -19.36 8.05 -3.12
N LYS A 26 -18.87 8.87 -4.06
CA LYS A 26 -19.18 8.76 -5.49
C LYS A 26 -17.89 8.60 -6.26
N THR A 27 -17.66 7.41 -6.80
CA THR A 27 -16.54 7.17 -7.71
C THR A 27 -16.96 7.52 -9.13
N SER A 28 -16.27 8.47 -9.78
CA SER A 28 -16.46 8.73 -11.22
C SER A 28 -15.63 7.79 -12.08
N SER A 29 -16.07 7.53 -13.31
CA SER A 29 -15.29 6.81 -14.32
C SER A 29 -14.15 7.65 -14.90
N THR A 30 -14.10 8.96 -14.62
CA THR A 30 -13.00 9.87 -14.94
C THR A 30 -11.85 9.71 -13.94
N ARG A 31 -11.36 8.48 -13.76
CA ARG A 31 -10.16 8.21 -12.97
C ARG A 31 -8.99 8.99 -13.54
N GLY A 32 -8.34 9.80 -12.71
CA GLY A 32 -7.11 10.54 -13.05
C GLY A 32 -7.31 11.92 -13.70
N GLN A 33 -8.53 12.46 -13.76
CA GLN A 33 -8.79 13.80 -14.32
C GLN A 33 -8.99 14.91 -13.26
N GLY A 34 -8.84 14.58 -11.97
CA GLY A 34 -8.92 15.54 -10.86
C GLY A 34 -7.55 15.79 -10.22
N ASN A 35 -7.43 16.87 -9.47
CA ASN A 35 -6.28 17.10 -8.61
C ASN A 35 -6.20 15.98 -7.55
N LEU A 36 -5.01 15.47 -7.30
CA LEU A 36 -4.75 14.50 -6.23
C LEU A 36 -5.09 15.16 -4.88
N SER A 37 -5.81 14.44 -4.02
CA SER A 37 -6.03 14.86 -2.64
C SER A 37 -4.71 14.86 -1.86
N GLU A 38 -4.70 15.46 -0.67
CA GLU A 38 -3.54 15.35 0.22
C GLU A 38 -3.21 13.89 0.54
N PHE A 39 -4.25 13.06 0.73
CA PHE A 39 -4.10 11.63 0.94
C PHE A 39 -3.42 10.93 -0.24
N ASP A 40 -3.87 11.21 -1.47
CA ASP A 40 -3.31 10.62 -2.67
C ASP A 40 -1.82 10.96 -2.83
N ASN A 41 -1.45 12.23 -2.56
CA ASN A 41 -0.07 12.68 -2.62
C ASN A 41 0.80 12.00 -1.55
N LEU A 42 0.31 11.92 -0.30
CA LEU A 42 1.00 11.23 0.79
C LEU A 42 1.25 9.77 0.42
N LEU A 43 0.20 9.07 -0.03
CA LEU A 43 0.27 7.66 -0.40
C LEU A 43 1.25 7.44 -1.56
N TYR A 44 1.16 8.24 -2.62
CA TYR A 44 2.06 8.16 -3.78
C TYR A 44 3.53 8.36 -3.38
N LEU A 45 3.84 9.42 -2.63
CA LEU A 45 5.22 9.74 -2.24
C LEU A 45 5.81 8.66 -1.33
N LYS A 46 5.05 8.21 -0.32
CA LYS A 46 5.51 7.16 0.61
C LYS A 46 5.64 5.80 -0.08
N TRP A 47 4.69 5.43 -0.93
CA TRP A 47 4.78 4.23 -1.75
C TRP A 47 6.04 4.25 -2.62
N LYS A 48 6.28 5.36 -3.32
CA LYS A 48 7.46 5.52 -4.17
C LYS A 48 8.75 5.38 -3.36
N ALA A 49 8.85 6.05 -2.22
CA ALA A 49 10.03 5.97 -1.35
C ALA A 49 10.26 4.52 -0.84
N ALA A 50 9.20 3.81 -0.45
CA ALA A 50 9.29 2.41 -0.03
C ALA A 50 9.71 1.47 -1.17
N ASN A 51 9.21 1.70 -2.39
CA ASN A 51 9.61 0.97 -3.59
C ASN A 51 11.09 1.20 -3.92
N ASP A 52 11.52 2.46 -3.94
CA ASP A 52 12.92 2.85 -4.22
C ASP A 52 13.88 2.28 -3.15
N ALA A 53 13.42 2.15 -1.90
CA ALA A 53 14.16 1.52 -0.81
C ALA A 53 14.12 -0.02 -0.82
N GLY A 54 13.42 -0.65 -1.78
CA GLY A 54 13.36 -2.11 -1.93
C GLY A 54 12.61 -2.83 -0.80
N LEU A 55 11.66 -2.16 -0.14
CA LEU A 55 10.94 -2.72 1.01
C LEU A 55 9.85 -3.72 0.62
N PHE A 56 9.42 -3.72 -0.65
CA PHE A 56 8.44 -4.68 -1.14
C PHE A 56 9.09 -5.99 -1.58
N ASN A 57 8.43 -7.11 -1.30
CA ASN A 57 8.93 -8.46 -1.65
C ASN A 57 9.17 -8.67 -3.16
N TYR A 58 8.48 -7.91 -4.02
CA TYR A 58 8.71 -7.92 -5.46
C TYR A 58 8.22 -6.60 -6.06
N THR A 59 8.89 -6.15 -7.12
CA THR A 59 8.44 -4.99 -7.91
C THR A 59 7.32 -5.38 -8.87
N THR A 60 6.41 -4.44 -9.13
CA THR A 60 5.42 -4.50 -10.21
C THR A 60 5.81 -3.62 -11.41
N ASP A 61 7.01 -3.06 -11.39
CA ASP A 61 7.52 -2.22 -12.46
C ASP A 61 7.90 -3.06 -13.68
N GLY A 62 7.54 -2.58 -14.87
CA GLY A 62 7.90 -3.24 -16.12
C GLY A 62 7.26 -4.62 -16.34
N VAL A 63 6.16 -4.93 -15.63
CA VAL A 63 5.45 -6.21 -15.83
C VAL A 63 4.85 -6.26 -17.23
N GLU A 64 5.03 -7.39 -17.92
CA GLU A 64 4.50 -7.58 -19.27
C GLU A 64 2.99 -7.36 -19.23
N THR A 65 2.54 -6.34 -19.97
CA THR A 65 1.16 -5.85 -19.93
C THR A 65 0.59 -5.90 -21.33
N LYS A 66 -0.60 -6.48 -21.48
CA LYS A 66 -1.33 -6.56 -22.73
C LYS A 66 -2.78 -6.16 -22.55
N VAL A 67 -3.30 -5.33 -23.46
CA VAL A 67 -4.74 -5.08 -23.57
C VAL A 67 -5.35 -6.17 -24.45
N ILE A 68 -6.27 -6.94 -23.87
CA ILE A 68 -6.97 -8.02 -24.57
C ILE A 68 -7.97 -7.40 -25.57
N PRO A 69 -7.99 -7.85 -26.83
CA PRO A 69 -8.98 -7.42 -27.82
C PRO A 69 -10.42 -7.67 -27.33
N GLY A 70 -11.33 -6.77 -27.65
CA GLY A 70 -12.74 -6.87 -27.30
C GLY A 70 -13.34 -5.55 -26.82
N LYS A 71 -14.66 -5.56 -26.58
CA LYS A 71 -15.44 -4.39 -26.14
C LYS A 71 -14.90 -3.78 -24.84
N TYR A 72 -14.44 -4.61 -23.92
CA TYR A 72 -14.12 -4.22 -22.55
C TYR A 72 -12.65 -3.85 -22.31
N LYS A 73 -11.77 -4.03 -23.31
CA LYS A 73 -10.35 -3.64 -23.24
C LYS A 73 -9.66 -4.10 -21.94
N ILE A 74 -9.83 -5.37 -21.58
CA ILE A 74 -9.29 -5.94 -20.34
C ILE A 74 -7.76 -5.82 -20.36
N VAL A 75 -7.18 -5.33 -19.27
CA VAL A 75 -5.73 -5.26 -19.09
C VAL A 75 -5.25 -6.52 -18.38
N ALA A 76 -4.37 -7.29 -19.04
CA ALA A 76 -3.72 -8.45 -18.46
C ALA A 76 -2.26 -8.12 -18.14
N GLN A 77 -1.80 -8.49 -16.94
CA GLN A 77 -0.42 -8.28 -16.47
C GLN A 77 0.20 -9.60 -16.02
N LEU A 78 1.39 -9.92 -16.52
CA LEU A 78 2.14 -11.11 -16.13
C LEU A 78 3.03 -10.82 -14.91
N ASN A 79 2.50 -11.08 -13.72
CA ASN A 79 3.21 -10.92 -12.45
C ASN A 79 3.92 -12.23 -12.05
N ALA A 80 4.94 -12.66 -12.81
CA ALA A 80 5.63 -13.94 -12.57
C ALA A 80 6.24 -14.06 -11.16
N ASN A 81 6.76 -12.96 -10.62
CA ASN A 81 7.35 -12.92 -9.28
C ASN A 81 6.32 -13.09 -8.16
N ARG A 82 5.05 -12.74 -8.39
CA ARG A 82 3.98 -12.91 -7.40
C ARG A 82 3.83 -14.36 -6.99
N SER A 83 3.95 -15.31 -7.93
CA SER A 83 3.82 -16.74 -7.64
C SER A 83 5.03 -17.30 -6.88
N LYS A 84 6.22 -16.75 -7.11
CA LYS A 84 7.48 -17.21 -6.50
C LYS A 84 7.75 -16.59 -5.13
N MET A 85 7.43 -15.31 -4.97
CA MET A 85 7.73 -14.51 -3.78
C MET A 85 6.55 -14.42 -2.80
N ARG A 86 5.45 -15.15 -3.06
CA ARG A 86 4.33 -15.23 -2.11
C ARG A 86 4.80 -15.90 -0.83
N ARG A 87 4.31 -15.40 0.31
CA ARG A 87 4.46 -16.11 1.59
C ARG A 87 3.92 -17.53 1.47
N LYS A 88 4.64 -18.50 2.03
CA LYS A 88 4.22 -19.90 2.05
C LYS A 88 2.88 -20.00 2.78
N PRO A 89 1.86 -20.64 2.20
CA PRO A 89 0.61 -20.88 2.90
C PRO A 89 0.85 -21.69 4.17
N GLU A 90 0.10 -21.38 5.22
CA GLU A 90 0.03 -22.24 6.39
C GLU A 90 -0.84 -23.46 6.08
N GLU A 91 -0.45 -24.62 6.59
CA GLU A 91 -1.28 -25.83 6.53
C GLU A 91 -2.48 -25.65 7.46
N ILE A 92 -3.69 -25.75 6.90
CA ILE A 92 -4.94 -25.65 7.66
C ILE A 92 -5.46 -27.06 7.93
N MET A 93 -5.32 -27.51 9.18
CA MET A 93 -5.73 -28.86 9.60
C MET A 93 -7.11 -28.88 10.27
N SER A 94 -7.64 -27.71 10.65
CA SER A 94 -8.92 -27.57 11.34
C SER A 94 -9.61 -26.27 10.95
N VAL A 95 -10.95 -26.26 10.98
CA VAL A 95 -11.75 -25.04 10.82
C VAL A 95 -11.48 -24.06 11.97
N ASN A 96 -11.27 -24.58 13.18
CA ASN A 96 -10.90 -23.79 14.36
C ASN A 96 -9.41 -23.96 14.67
N GLN A 97 -8.54 -23.62 13.71
CA GLN A 97 -7.10 -23.66 13.91
C GLN A 97 -6.63 -22.47 14.76
N PRO A 98 -5.89 -22.70 15.86
CA PRO A 98 -5.34 -21.60 16.65
C PRO A 98 -4.30 -20.81 15.85
N CYS A 99 -4.27 -19.49 16.05
CA CYS A 99 -3.23 -18.64 15.47
C CYS A 99 -1.89 -18.92 16.16
N ASP A 100 -0.87 -19.24 15.37
CA ASP A 100 0.49 -19.39 15.88
C ASP A 100 1.17 -18.00 15.92
N PRO A 101 1.43 -17.44 17.11
CA PRO A 101 2.02 -16.11 17.23
C PRO A 101 3.47 -16.07 16.74
N THR A 102 4.13 -17.20 16.50
CA THR A 102 5.48 -17.26 15.93
C THR A 102 5.49 -17.05 14.42
N LYS A 103 4.40 -17.40 13.72
CA LYS A 103 4.23 -17.21 12.28
C LYS A 103 3.93 -15.75 11.92
N PHE A 104 3.93 -15.47 10.61
CA PHE A 104 3.56 -14.14 10.11
C PHE A 104 2.15 -13.78 10.56
N ASN A 105 2.01 -12.57 11.08
CA ASN A 105 0.72 -11.95 11.33
C ASN A 105 0.91 -10.43 11.21
N PHE A 106 -0.18 -9.69 11.10
CA PHE A 106 -0.14 -8.24 10.84
C PHE A 106 0.49 -7.42 11.98
N THR A 107 0.71 -7.99 13.17
CA THR A 107 1.43 -7.31 14.26
C THR A 107 2.94 -7.36 14.11
N LYS A 108 3.46 -8.16 13.17
CA LYS A 108 4.90 -8.32 12.88
C LYS A 108 5.35 -7.65 11.58
N ILE A 109 4.59 -6.67 11.11
CA ILE A 109 4.99 -5.87 9.96
C ILE A 109 6.28 -5.12 10.31
N ASN A 110 7.23 -5.08 9.38
CA ASN A 110 8.45 -4.31 9.57
C ASN A 110 8.07 -2.83 9.62
N SER A 111 8.55 -2.08 10.62
CA SER A 111 8.20 -0.66 10.78
C SER A 111 8.50 0.18 9.54
N LYS A 112 9.50 -0.22 8.75
CA LYS A 112 9.84 0.43 7.47
C LYS A 112 8.77 0.28 6.40
N GLU A 113 7.94 -0.77 6.46
CA GLU A 113 6.84 -1.02 5.52
C GLU A 113 5.60 -0.15 5.81
N ILE A 114 5.57 0.55 6.95
CA ILE A 114 4.43 1.39 7.34
C ILE A 114 4.51 2.73 6.60
N LEU A 115 3.53 2.99 5.73
CA LEU A 115 3.49 4.21 4.91
C LEU A 115 2.92 5.41 5.68
N ALA A 116 1.86 5.20 6.46
CA ALA A 116 1.20 6.20 7.28
C ALA A 116 0.28 5.55 8.33
N GLU A 117 0.03 6.27 9.41
CA GLU A 117 -1.05 6.00 10.36
C GLU A 117 -2.26 6.85 10.00
N LEU A 118 -3.46 6.25 10.02
CA LEU A 118 -4.70 6.97 9.76
C LEU A 118 -5.38 7.30 11.08
N GLN A 119 -5.77 8.55 11.25
CA GLN A 119 -6.46 9.00 12.46
C GLN A 119 -7.74 9.75 12.09
N TYR A 120 -8.87 9.17 12.46
CA TYR A 120 -10.16 9.81 12.30
C TYR A 120 -10.40 10.88 13.36
N TYR A 121 -10.95 12.00 12.93
CA TYR A 121 -11.47 13.05 13.80
C TYR A 121 -12.93 13.28 13.44
N ALA A 122 -13.84 13.03 14.38
CA ALA A 122 -15.24 13.38 14.18
C ALA A 122 -15.31 14.89 13.94
N SER A 123 -15.90 15.31 12.82
CA SER A 123 -16.15 16.73 12.62
C SER A 123 -17.05 17.19 13.76
N THR A 124 -16.59 18.17 14.55
CA THR A 124 -17.45 18.79 15.56
C THR A 124 -18.62 19.41 14.82
N GLY A 125 -19.79 18.78 14.93
CA GLY A 125 -21.00 19.18 14.22
C GLY A 125 -21.25 20.69 14.36
N LYS A 126 -21.55 21.32 13.23
CA LYS A 126 -22.19 22.63 13.20
C LYS A 126 -23.67 22.49 13.56
#